data_AF-T2PIH7-F1
#
_entry.id   AF-T2PIH7-F1
#
_cell.length_a   1.000
_cell.length_b   1.000
_cell.length_c   1.000
_cell.angle_alpha   90.00
_cell.angle_beta   90.00
_cell.angle_gamma   90.00
#
_symmetry.space_group_name_H-M   'P 1'
#
loop_
_entity.id
_entity.type
_entity.pdbx_description
1 polymer ?
#
loop_
_entity_poly.entity_id
_entity_poly.type
_entity_poly.pdbx_seq_one_letter_code
_entity_poly.pdbx_strand_id
1 'polypeptide(L)'
;MARGKFSTEQYIRMFCDVWQRYSAENACNFNDFEAICFHLPYTKMGLKALRAGLEENSGAPHACDGVLHANDGVSITSDTSERLLARYQDSTQYSRRIGNIYTGSLYLGLISLLDYDYFRNSCDSSESAGDSSTVAGDSSAVACDSPSATHTNESPMRPSPLLPGQKIGLFSYGSGAVAEFFSATLVPGWRSALFSNQHIKTLNNRTQLTVSQYEEMFNSAAPYSPQDFVSSQKNRSGARFVLDSIKSQERNYRSI
;
A
#
# COMPACT_ATOMS: atom_id res chain seq x y z
N MET A 1 3.74 22.24 -14.72
CA MET A 1 4.42 22.08 -13.41
C MET A 1 3.38 21.74 -12.36
N ALA A 2 3.49 20.60 -11.69
CA ALA A 2 2.52 20.21 -10.65
C ALA A 2 2.66 21.15 -9.43
N ARG A 3 1.55 21.74 -8.97
CA ARG A 3 1.54 22.60 -7.77
C ARG A 3 1.45 21.71 -6.51
N GLY A 4 2.58 21.24 -6.01
CA GLY A 4 2.67 20.20 -4.95
C GLY A 4 1.90 20.48 -3.65
N LYS A 5 1.80 21.75 -3.23
CA LYS A 5 1.01 22.14 -2.05
C LYS A 5 -0.49 21.95 -2.31
N PHE A 6 -0.98 22.48 -3.43
CA PHE A 6 -2.38 22.34 -3.85
C PHE A 6 -2.78 20.88 -4.04
N SER A 7 -1.91 20.04 -4.63
CA SER A 7 -2.22 18.61 -4.80
C SER A 7 -2.34 17.86 -3.47
N THR A 8 -1.62 18.30 -2.43
CA THR A 8 -1.71 17.68 -1.09
C THR A 8 -3.02 18.06 -0.40
N GLU A 9 -3.38 19.34 -0.44
CA GLU A 9 -4.63 19.84 0.14
C GLU A 9 -5.86 19.22 -0.52
N GLN A 10 -5.87 19.14 -1.86
CA GLN A 10 -6.96 18.52 -2.61
C GLN A 10 -7.13 17.02 -2.30
N TYR A 11 -6.03 16.28 -2.13
CA TYR A 11 -6.10 14.86 -1.77
C TYR A 11 -6.71 14.64 -0.38
N ILE A 12 -6.27 15.42 0.61
CA ILE A 12 -6.78 15.31 1.99
C ILE A 12 -8.26 15.68 2.01
N ARG A 13 -8.63 16.80 1.39
CA ARG A 13 -10.02 17.23 1.28
C ARG A 13 -10.89 16.18 0.59
N MET A 14 -10.43 15.65 -0.55
CA MET A 14 -11.17 14.61 -1.27
C MET A 14 -11.38 13.37 -0.41
N PHE A 15 -10.38 12.96 0.39
CA PHE A 15 -10.54 11.84 1.33
C PHE A 15 -11.63 12.13 2.36
N CYS A 16 -11.58 13.28 3.03
CA CYS A 16 -12.60 13.67 4.01
C CYS A 16 -14.00 13.71 3.39
N ASP A 17 -14.15 14.34 2.22
CA ASP A 17 -15.42 14.48 1.50
C ASP A 17 -16.02 13.10 1.14
N VAL A 18 -15.23 12.20 0.53
CA VAL A 18 -15.74 10.87 0.14
C VAL A 18 -15.95 9.95 1.34
N TRP A 19 -15.15 10.10 2.40
CA TRP A 19 -15.34 9.37 3.64
C TRP A 19 -16.66 9.77 4.31
N GLN A 20 -16.93 11.07 4.44
CA GLN A 20 -18.17 11.57 5.03
C GLN A 20 -19.39 11.05 4.25
N ARG A 21 -19.33 11.10 2.91
CA ARG A 21 -20.39 10.55 2.06
C ARG A 21 -20.59 9.05 2.28
N TYR A 22 -19.50 8.28 2.24
CA TYR A 22 -19.55 6.83 2.42
C TYR A 22 -20.09 6.45 3.81
N SER A 23 -19.61 7.13 4.86
CA SER A 23 -20.03 6.98 6.25
C SER A 23 -21.55 7.16 6.39
N ALA A 24 -22.09 8.25 5.84
CA ALA A 24 -23.51 8.55 5.84
C ALA A 24 -24.34 7.53 5.03
N GLU A 25 -23.90 7.18 3.82
CA GLU A 25 -24.60 6.23 2.94
C GLU A 25 -24.67 4.81 3.52
N ASN A 26 -23.69 4.42 4.35
CA ASN A 26 -23.55 3.07 4.87
C ASN A 26 -23.82 2.96 6.39
N ALA A 27 -24.20 4.07 7.04
CA ALA A 27 -24.40 4.16 8.49
C ALA A 27 -23.26 3.50 9.30
N CYS A 28 -22.02 3.87 8.98
CA CYS A 28 -20.80 3.31 9.59
C CYS A 28 -19.80 4.41 9.96
N ASN A 29 -18.83 4.10 10.82
CA ASN A 29 -17.74 5.01 11.19
C ASN A 29 -16.39 4.28 11.18
N PHE A 30 -15.31 4.95 11.60
CA PHE A 30 -13.96 4.38 11.58
C PHE A 30 -13.79 3.13 12.45
N ASN A 31 -14.63 2.95 13.48
CA ASN A 31 -14.61 1.75 14.34
C ASN A 31 -15.04 0.48 13.57
N ASP A 32 -15.79 0.61 12.47
CA ASP A 32 -16.28 -0.52 11.66
C ASP A 32 -15.23 -1.08 10.68
N PHE A 33 -14.07 -0.46 10.60
CA PHE A 33 -12.99 -0.81 9.68
C PHE A 33 -11.79 -1.32 10.44
N GLU A 34 -11.24 -2.45 10.01
CA GLU A 34 -10.02 -3.03 10.58
C GLU A 34 -8.76 -2.33 10.06
N ALA A 35 -8.79 -1.85 8.82
CA ALA A 35 -7.72 -1.09 8.18
C ALA A 35 -8.28 -0.16 7.10
N ILE A 36 -7.52 0.87 6.73
CA ILE A 36 -7.81 1.71 5.56
C ILE A 36 -6.55 1.80 4.69
N CYS A 37 -6.66 1.41 3.43
CA CYS A 37 -5.63 1.53 2.42
C CYS A 37 -5.89 2.74 1.53
N PHE A 38 -4.80 3.35 1.06
CA PHE A 38 -4.83 4.59 0.32
C PHE A 38 -4.14 4.41 -1.03
N HIS A 39 -4.59 5.13 -2.07
CA HIS A 39 -3.76 5.41 -3.23
C HIS A 39 -2.57 6.27 -2.78
N LEU A 40 -1.33 5.77 -2.91
CA LEU A 40 -0.14 6.42 -2.36
C LEU A 40 0.81 6.96 -3.46
N PRO A 41 0.78 8.27 -3.77
CA PRO A 41 1.85 8.92 -4.52
C PRO A 41 3.17 8.93 -3.74
N TYR A 42 3.08 9.06 -2.42
CA TYR A 42 4.14 8.83 -1.44
C TYR A 42 3.51 8.58 -0.07
N THR A 43 4.22 7.86 0.80
CA THR A 43 3.63 7.27 2.02
C THR A 43 3.29 8.28 3.11
N LYS A 44 3.86 9.49 3.09
CA LYS A 44 3.44 10.56 4.01
C LYS A 44 2.10 11.19 3.65
N MET A 45 1.63 11.03 2.40
CA MET A 45 0.39 11.67 1.93
C MET A 45 -0.85 11.00 2.53
N GLY A 46 -0.95 9.68 2.43
CA GLY A 46 -2.06 8.93 3.03
C GLY A 46 -2.10 9.06 4.56
N LEU A 47 -0.94 9.17 5.22
CA LEU A 47 -0.87 9.35 6.68
C LEU A 47 -1.51 10.68 7.11
N LYS A 48 -1.30 11.75 6.34
CA LYS A 48 -1.92 13.05 6.60
C LYS A 48 -3.43 12.99 6.38
N ALA A 49 -3.88 12.33 5.32
CA ALA A 49 -5.30 12.16 5.04
C ALA A 49 -6.00 11.33 6.15
N LEU A 50 -5.42 10.20 6.55
CA LEU A 50 -5.95 9.37 7.63
C LEU A 50 -6.06 10.15 8.93
N ARG A 51 -5.02 10.91 9.32
CA ARG A 51 -5.05 11.75 10.53
C ARG A 51 -6.12 12.83 10.44
N ALA A 52 -6.23 13.54 9.32
CA ALA A 52 -7.25 14.55 9.11
C ALA A 52 -8.67 13.97 9.25
N GLY A 53 -8.94 12.83 8.61
CA GLY A 53 -10.25 12.17 8.74
C GLY A 53 -10.55 11.70 10.17
N LEU A 54 -9.56 11.16 10.88
CA LEU A 54 -9.71 10.79 12.30
C LEU A 54 -9.99 12.01 13.18
N GLU A 55 -9.24 13.11 13.01
CA GLU A 55 -9.42 14.36 13.74
C GLU A 55 -10.83 14.95 13.50
N GLU A 56 -11.29 15.00 12.24
CA GLU A 56 -12.63 15.46 11.84
C GLU A 56 -13.79 14.66 12.44
N ASN A 57 -13.54 13.41 12.80
CA ASN A 57 -14.55 12.50 13.30
C ASN A 57 -14.34 12.15 14.79
N SER A 58 -13.37 12.78 15.47
CA SER A 58 -13.08 12.55 16.90
C SER A 58 -14.06 13.29 17.84
N GLY A 59 -15.01 14.06 17.32
CA GLY A 59 -15.96 14.85 18.13
C GLY A 59 -15.35 16.08 18.82
N ALA A 60 -14.07 16.38 18.58
CA ALA A 60 -13.43 17.60 19.05
C ALA A 60 -13.92 18.80 18.21
N PRO A 61 -14.20 19.96 18.83
CA PRO A 61 -14.60 21.15 18.08
C PRO A 61 -13.50 21.57 17.10
N HIS A 62 -13.83 21.63 15.81
CA HIS A 62 -12.94 22.18 14.79
C HIS A 62 -12.78 23.70 14.97
N ALA A 63 -11.54 24.18 14.96
CA ALA A 63 -11.20 25.60 15.04
C ALA A 63 -11.33 26.35 13.71
N CYS A 64 -11.76 25.69 12.63
CA CYS A 64 -11.92 26.30 11.32
C CYS A 64 -13.18 25.77 10.64
N ASP A 65 -14.01 26.71 10.18
CA ASP A 65 -15.26 26.56 9.44
C ASP A 65 -16.49 26.14 10.27
N GLY A 66 -17.34 27.14 10.55
CA GLY A 66 -18.53 27.07 11.39
C GLY A 66 -19.71 26.33 10.78
N VAL A 67 -19.49 25.15 10.19
CA VAL A 67 -20.55 24.24 9.75
C VAL A 67 -20.61 23.07 10.73
N LEU A 68 -21.60 23.11 11.62
CA LEU A 68 -21.94 22.00 12.50
C LEU A 68 -22.53 20.87 11.65
N HIS A 69 -21.72 19.90 11.28
CA HIS A 69 -22.25 18.59 10.87
C HIS A 69 -22.53 17.79 12.13
N ALA A 70 -23.80 17.43 12.33
CA ALA A 70 -24.21 16.54 13.40
C ALA A 70 -23.56 15.17 13.15
N ASN A 71 -22.48 14.87 13.88
CA ASN A 71 -22.00 13.50 13.98
C ASN A 71 -22.97 12.75 14.87
N ASP A 72 -23.53 11.64 14.37
CA ASP A 72 -24.39 10.71 15.10
C ASP A 72 -23.61 10.01 16.22
N GLY A 73 -23.30 10.75 17.30
CA GLY A 73 -23.07 10.28 18.67
C GLY A 73 -21.96 9.26 18.97
N VAL A 74 -21.32 8.62 17.99
CA VAL A 74 -20.32 7.57 18.23
C VAL A 74 -18.92 8.15 18.06
N SER A 75 -18.26 8.40 19.18
CA SER A 75 -16.87 8.86 19.22
C SER A 75 -15.91 7.77 18.71
N ILE A 76 -14.90 8.17 17.95
CA ILE A 76 -13.78 7.29 17.59
C ILE A 76 -13.01 6.93 18.86
N THR A 77 -12.78 5.63 19.08
CA THR A 77 -12.00 5.18 20.23
C THR A 77 -10.50 5.42 19.99
N SER A 78 -9.72 5.61 21.07
CA SER A 78 -8.26 5.67 20.96
C SER A 78 -7.69 4.40 20.31
N ASP A 79 -8.24 3.24 20.68
CA ASP A 79 -7.91 1.93 20.09
C ASP A 79 -8.09 1.90 18.57
N THR A 80 -9.19 2.47 18.05
CA THR A 80 -9.42 2.55 16.60
C THR A 80 -8.37 3.40 15.91
N SER A 81 -8.02 4.57 16.47
CA SER A 81 -6.98 5.43 15.90
C SER A 81 -5.62 4.72 15.87
N GLU A 82 -5.23 4.11 16.98
CA GLU A 82 -3.98 3.35 17.10
C GLU A 82 -3.92 2.18 16.11
N ARG A 83 -4.99 1.39 16.04
CA ARG A 83 -5.12 0.25 15.12
C ARG A 83 -5.03 0.69 13.66
N LEU A 84 -5.80 1.70 13.24
CA LEU A 84 -5.78 2.18 11.86
C LEU A 84 -4.41 2.76 11.47
N LEU A 85 -3.75 3.47 12.37
CA LEU A 85 -2.40 3.99 12.14
C LEU A 85 -1.35 2.89 12.05
N ALA A 86 -1.42 1.87 12.91
CA ALA A 86 -0.52 0.71 12.84
C ALA A 86 -0.73 -0.09 11.55
N ARG A 87 -1.98 -0.35 11.15
CA ARG A 87 -2.31 -1.01 9.87
C ARG A 87 -1.93 -0.17 8.65
N TYR A 88 -2.01 1.15 8.76
CA TYR A 88 -1.51 2.03 7.70
C TYR A 88 -0.01 1.81 7.46
N GLN A 89 0.79 1.62 8.52
CA GLN A 89 2.22 1.32 8.37
C GLN A 89 2.45 0.04 7.56
N ASP A 90 1.72 -1.04 7.87
CA ASP A 90 1.74 -2.31 7.13
C ASP A 90 1.40 -2.13 5.65
N SER A 91 0.35 -1.35 5.37
CA SER A 91 -0.06 -1.05 3.98
C SER A 91 1.00 -0.27 3.19
N THR A 92 1.92 0.44 3.86
CA THR A 92 2.89 1.29 3.15
C THR A 92 4.19 0.57 2.76
N GLN A 93 4.45 -0.62 3.29
CA GLN A 93 5.76 -1.27 3.20
C GLN A 93 6.20 -1.50 1.74
N TYR A 94 5.32 -2.04 0.89
CA TYR A 94 5.65 -2.23 -0.52
C TYR A 94 5.79 -0.92 -1.29
N SER A 95 4.93 0.07 -0.99
CA SER A 95 5.03 1.41 -1.59
C SER A 95 6.36 2.10 -1.27
N ARG A 96 6.95 1.87 -0.08
CA ARG A 96 8.29 2.40 0.27
C ARG A 96 9.41 1.79 -0.54
N ARG A 97 9.25 0.53 -0.96
CA ARG A 97 10.26 -0.22 -1.72
C ARG A 97 10.14 0.01 -3.23
N ILE A 98 8.93 0.25 -3.73
CA ILE A 98 8.63 0.33 -5.17
C ILE A 98 8.47 1.79 -5.64
N GLY A 99 7.86 2.65 -4.82
CA GLY A 99 7.41 3.98 -5.23
C GLY A 99 6.01 3.95 -5.85
N ASN A 100 5.63 5.07 -6.48
CA ASN A 100 4.30 5.25 -7.04
C ASN A 100 4.15 4.51 -8.38
N ILE A 101 3.15 3.62 -8.47
CA ILE A 101 2.77 2.90 -9.69
C ILE A 101 1.39 3.33 -10.21
N TYR A 102 0.99 4.57 -9.89
CA TYR A 102 -0.25 5.21 -10.32
C TYR A 102 -1.50 4.39 -9.93
N THR A 103 -2.27 3.94 -10.91
CA THR A 103 -3.53 3.21 -10.70
C THR A 103 -3.32 1.92 -9.88
N GLY A 104 -2.13 1.32 -9.92
CA GLY A 104 -1.79 0.16 -9.11
C GLY A 104 -1.51 0.46 -7.64
N SER A 105 -1.28 1.71 -7.25
CA SER A 105 -0.74 2.06 -5.92
C SER A 105 -1.67 1.73 -4.76
N LEU A 106 -3.00 1.82 -4.96
CA LEU A 106 -3.97 1.40 -3.94
C LEU A 106 -3.89 -0.10 -3.67
N TYR A 107 -3.87 -0.91 -4.74
CA TYR A 107 -3.79 -2.36 -4.66
C TYR A 107 -2.43 -2.84 -4.14
N LEU A 108 -1.35 -2.12 -4.45
CA LEU A 108 -0.05 -2.37 -3.85
C LEU A 108 -0.10 -2.18 -2.33
N GLY A 109 -0.82 -1.16 -1.85
CA GLY A 109 -1.04 -0.94 -0.42
C GLY A 109 -1.88 -2.04 0.23
N LEU A 110 -2.92 -2.51 -0.46
CA LEU A 110 -3.75 -3.63 0.00
C LEU A 110 -2.94 -4.92 0.11
N ILE A 111 -2.18 -5.31 -0.93
CA ILE A 111 -1.35 -6.51 -0.89
C ILE A 111 -0.29 -6.41 0.20
N SER A 112 0.32 -5.23 0.37
CA SER A 112 1.28 -4.97 1.46
C SER A 112 0.66 -5.21 2.84
N LEU A 113 -0.54 -4.69 3.09
CA LEU A 113 -1.27 -4.90 4.34
C LEU A 113 -1.49 -6.39 4.62
N LEU A 114 -2.00 -7.12 3.62
CA LEU A 114 -2.35 -8.53 3.73
C LEU A 114 -1.11 -9.41 3.95
N ASP A 115 -0.02 -9.15 3.22
CA ASP A 115 1.22 -9.91 3.33
C ASP A 115 1.91 -9.68 4.68
N TYR A 116 1.91 -8.44 5.20
CA TYR A 116 2.51 -8.15 6.51
C TYR A 116 1.68 -8.68 7.67
N ASP A 117 0.35 -8.76 7.55
CA ASP A 117 -0.48 -9.53 8.49
C ASP A 117 -0.13 -11.03 8.42
N TYR A 118 0.01 -11.59 7.21
CA TYR A 118 0.39 -12.97 7.03
C TYR A 118 1.74 -13.30 7.66
N PHE A 119 2.80 -12.53 7.37
CA PHE A 119 4.14 -12.78 7.91
C PHE A 119 4.17 -12.75 9.43
N ARG A 120 3.48 -11.77 10.03
CA ARG A 120 3.43 -11.59 11.48
C ARG A 120 2.73 -12.74 12.20
N ASN A 121 1.76 -13.37 11.56
CA ASN A 121 0.90 -14.38 12.18
C ASN A 121 1.21 -15.81 11.72
N SER A 122 2.09 -16.00 10.74
CA SER A 122 2.50 -17.32 10.26
C SER A 122 3.59 -17.98 11.13
N CYS A 123 4.37 -17.18 11.85
CA CYS A 123 5.41 -17.69 12.76
C CYS A 123 4.84 -18.28 14.07
N ASP A 124 3.65 -17.85 14.49
CA ASP A 124 3.04 -18.32 15.76
C ASP A 124 2.44 -19.74 15.64
N SER A 125 2.37 -20.31 14.43
CA SER A 125 1.82 -21.65 14.18
C SER A 125 2.84 -22.80 14.21
N SER A 126 4.14 -22.54 14.38
CA SER A 126 5.18 -23.59 14.36
C SER A 126 5.58 -24.18 15.73
N GLU A 127 5.01 -23.72 16.86
CA GLU A 127 5.41 -24.19 18.20
C GLU A 127 4.47 -25.20 18.90
N SER A 128 3.47 -25.78 18.21
CA SER A 128 2.54 -26.75 18.85
C SER A 128 2.57 -28.19 18.34
N ALA A 129 3.56 -28.60 17.55
CA ALA A 129 3.75 -30.01 17.16
C ALA A 129 4.99 -30.59 17.84
N GLY A 130 4.78 -31.33 18.94
CA GLY A 130 5.81 -32.11 19.61
C GLY A 130 6.31 -33.29 18.77
N ASP A 131 7.64 -33.36 18.65
CA ASP A 131 8.55 -34.50 18.63
C ASP A 131 8.21 -35.77 17.81
N SER A 132 8.96 -36.03 16.72
CA SER A 132 9.99 -37.08 16.66
C SER A 132 10.34 -37.52 15.21
N SER A 133 11.65 -37.70 15.01
CA SER A 133 12.33 -38.42 13.92
C SER A 133 12.83 -37.61 12.70
N THR A 134 14.11 -37.82 12.47
CA THR A 134 15.07 -37.21 11.55
C THR A 134 14.86 -37.60 10.08
N VAL A 135 14.84 -36.62 9.16
CA VAL A 135 15.44 -36.77 7.82
C VAL A 135 15.99 -35.41 7.38
N ALA A 136 17.29 -35.38 7.05
CA ALA A 136 17.99 -34.22 6.53
C ALA A 136 17.41 -33.81 5.16
N GLY A 137 16.97 -32.56 5.05
CA GLY A 137 16.46 -31.95 3.83
C GLY A 137 16.68 -30.44 3.87
N ASP A 138 17.45 -29.98 2.90
CA ASP A 138 17.96 -28.62 2.67
C ASP A 138 16.89 -27.53 2.91
N SER A 139 17.00 -26.83 4.03
CA SER A 139 16.11 -25.71 4.38
C SER A 139 16.95 -24.45 4.55
N SER A 140 17.05 -23.66 3.48
CA SER A 140 17.44 -22.26 3.60
C SER A 140 16.30 -21.49 4.25
N ALA A 141 16.23 -21.56 5.58
CA ALA A 141 15.38 -20.69 6.37
C ALA A 141 15.78 -19.25 6.05
N VAL A 142 14.91 -18.51 5.37
CA VAL A 142 15.07 -17.08 5.20
C VAL A 142 14.85 -16.48 6.58
N ALA A 143 15.95 -16.12 7.24
CA ALA A 143 15.91 -15.40 8.50
C ALA A 143 14.99 -14.18 8.33
N CYS A 144 13.99 -14.07 9.19
CA CYS A 144 13.17 -12.88 9.32
C CYS A 144 14.05 -11.79 9.93
N ASP A 145 14.85 -11.14 9.10
CA ASP A 145 15.65 -10.01 9.49
C ASP A 145 14.67 -8.84 9.71
N SER A 146 14.34 -8.61 10.98
CA SER A 146 13.52 -7.48 11.39
C SER A 146 14.30 -6.21 11.03
N PRO A 147 13.73 -5.27 10.26
CA PRO A 147 14.47 -4.07 9.90
C PRO A 147 14.74 -3.26 11.18
N SER A 148 16.04 -3.09 11.46
CA SER A 148 16.56 -2.24 12.53
C SER A 148 15.97 -0.83 12.40
N ALA A 149 15.04 -0.51 13.30
CA ALA A 149 14.45 0.82 13.41
C ALA A 149 15.30 1.65 14.38
N THR A 150 15.95 2.68 13.83
CA THR A 150 16.61 3.73 14.61
C THR A 150 15.58 4.58 15.36
N HIS A 151 15.73 4.62 16.68
CA HIS A 151 15.21 5.56 17.68
C HIS A 151 13.93 6.38 17.37
N THR A 152 12.79 5.87 17.81
CA THR A 152 11.73 6.65 18.51
C THR A 152 11.12 5.78 19.61
N ASN A 153 10.91 6.34 20.80
CA ASN A 153 10.73 5.64 22.07
C ASN A 153 9.27 5.19 22.36
N GLU A 154 8.58 4.60 21.39
CA GLU A 154 7.34 3.84 21.62
C GLU A 154 7.31 2.66 20.63
N SER A 155 7.28 1.43 21.13
CA SER A 155 7.09 0.26 20.28
C SER A 155 5.66 0.31 19.74
N PRO A 156 5.44 0.43 18.41
CA PRO A 156 4.09 0.56 17.88
C PRO A 156 3.25 -0.66 18.28
N MET A 157 2.00 -0.40 18.67
CA MET A 157 1.03 -1.44 19.00
C MET A 157 1.01 -2.50 17.89
N ARG A 158 1.17 -3.77 18.27
CA ARG A 158 1.02 -4.91 17.36
C ARG A 158 -0.48 -5.14 17.12
N PRO A 159 -1.01 -4.92 15.91
CA PRO A 159 -2.43 -5.20 15.64
C PRO A 159 -2.73 -6.68 15.79
N SER A 160 -3.96 -7.02 16.19
CA SER A 160 -4.46 -8.40 16.18
C SER A 160 -4.45 -8.99 14.76
N PRO A 161 -4.53 -10.32 14.56
CA PRO A 161 -4.61 -10.90 13.22
C PRO A 161 -5.86 -10.48 12.47
N LEU A 162 -5.76 -10.24 11.15
CA LEU A 162 -6.93 -10.02 10.29
C LEU A 162 -7.83 -11.27 10.24
N LEU A 163 -9.13 -11.12 10.46
CA LEU A 163 -10.11 -12.19 10.50
C LEU A 163 -11.11 -12.10 9.33
N PRO A 164 -11.64 -13.24 8.85
CA PRO A 164 -12.78 -13.23 7.94
C PRO A 164 -13.96 -12.43 8.50
N GLY A 165 -14.70 -11.75 7.64
CA GLY A 165 -15.81 -10.86 7.99
C GLY A 165 -15.41 -9.42 8.30
N GLN A 166 -14.12 -9.15 8.57
CA GLN A 166 -13.64 -7.78 8.81
C GLN A 166 -13.60 -6.96 7.52
N LYS A 167 -13.84 -5.65 7.65
CA LYS A 167 -13.84 -4.68 6.55
C LYS A 167 -12.51 -3.95 6.44
N ILE A 168 -12.04 -3.79 5.20
CA ILE A 168 -10.91 -2.94 4.83
C ILE A 168 -11.44 -1.79 3.97
N GLY A 169 -11.17 -0.56 4.39
CA GLY A 169 -11.48 0.64 3.63
C GLY A 169 -10.46 0.90 2.54
N LEU A 170 -10.90 1.40 1.40
CA LEU A 170 -10.08 1.59 0.20
C LEU A 170 -10.36 3.00 -0.33
N PHE A 171 -9.36 3.87 -0.25
CA PHE A 171 -9.43 5.22 -0.81
C PHE A 171 -8.66 5.31 -2.13
N SER A 172 -9.40 5.45 -3.23
CA SER A 172 -8.86 5.67 -4.57
C SER A 172 -8.86 7.16 -4.91
N TYR A 173 -7.80 7.63 -5.55
CA TYR A 173 -7.65 9.02 -5.96
C TYR A 173 -6.91 9.14 -7.30
N GLY A 174 -7.44 9.97 -8.19
CA GLY A 174 -6.79 10.43 -9.41
C GLY A 174 -6.79 11.95 -9.50
N SER A 175 -5.63 12.56 -9.78
CA SER A 175 -5.51 14.02 -9.93
C SER A 175 -6.32 14.54 -11.12
N GLY A 176 -7.13 15.60 -10.92
CA GLY A 176 -8.05 16.12 -11.93
C GLY A 176 -9.36 16.76 -11.42
N ALA A 177 -9.98 16.38 -10.29
CA ALA A 177 -9.76 15.26 -9.37
C ALA A 177 -11.01 14.38 -9.25
N VAL A 178 -10.77 13.06 -9.21
CA VAL A 178 -11.80 12.03 -8.99
C VAL A 178 -11.32 11.17 -7.83
N ALA A 179 -12.21 10.93 -6.86
CA ALA A 179 -11.91 10.13 -5.70
C ALA A 179 -13.11 9.26 -5.34
N GLU A 180 -12.83 8.10 -4.75
CA GLU A 180 -13.84 7.18 -4.27
C GLU A 180 -13.36 6.47 -3.02
N PHE A 181 -14.25 6.33 -2.05
CA PHE A 181 -14.06 5.43 -0.92
C PHE A 181 -15.02 4.25 -1.07
N PHE A 182 -14.49 3.06 -0.93
CA PHE A 182 -15.26 1.82 -0.93
C PHE A 182 -14.64 0.85 0.07
N SER A 183 -15.32 -0.27 0.32
CA SER A 183 -14.83 -1.28 1.26
C SER A 183 -14.76 -2.67 0.64
N ALA A 184 -13.85 -3.49 1.17
CA ALA A 184 -13.77 -4.92 0.89
C ALA A 184 -13.95 -5.69 2.21
N THR A 185 -14.66 -6.81 2.16
CA THR A 185 -14.81 -7.72 3.29
C THR A 185 -13.89 -8.92 3.11
N LEU A 186 -13.09 -9.25 4.12
CA LEU A 186 -12.24 -10.43 4.09
C LEU A 186 -13.10 -11.70 4.11
N VAL A 187 -12.86 -12.61 3.18
CA VAL A 187 -13.58 -13.89 3.11
C VAL A 187 -12.80 -15.02 3.79
N PRO A 188 -13.45 -16.09 4.27
CA PRO A 188 -12.74 -17.27 4.75
C PRO A 188 -11.72 -17.79 3.71
N GLY A 189 -10.53 -18.17 4.17
CA GLY A 189 -9.47 -18.70 3.31
C GLY A 189 -8.67 -17.64 2.51
N TRP A 190 -8.89 -16.34 2.71
CA TRP A 190 -8.16 -15.28 1.97
C TRP A 190 -6.63 -15.42 2.03
N ARG A 191 -6.08 -15.92 3.13
CA ARG A 191 -4.63 -16.16 3.31
C ARG A 191 -4.06 -17.15 2.28
N SER A 192 -4.84 -18.15 1.88
CA SER A 192 -4.42 -19.15 0.89
C SER A 192 -4.36 -18.60 -0.54
N ALA A 193 -4.95 -17.43 -0.79
CA ALA A 193 -4.87 -16.74 -2.07
C ALA A 193 -3.67 -15.78 -2.18
N LEU A 194 -2.89 -15.63 -1.11
CA LEU A 194 -1.72 -14.76 -1.11
C LEU A 194 -0.49 -15.45 -1.70
N PHE A 195 0.31 -14.65 -2.41
CA PHE A 195 1.63 -15.05 -2.89
C PHE A 195 2.74 -14.38 -2.07
N SER A 196 2.53 -14.18 -0.76
CA SER A 196 3.36 -13.33 0.11
C SER A 196 4.86 -13.66 0.01
N ASN A 197 5.22 -14.95 0.10
CA ASN A 197 6.61 -15.41 -0.02
C ASN A 197 7.20 -15.13 -1.42
N GLN A 198 6.40 -15.21 -2.47
CA GLN A 198 6.84 -14.88 -3.82
C GLN A 198 7.01 -13.36 -4.01
N HIS A 199 6.11 -12.56 -3.45
CA HIS A 199 6.21 -11.10 -3.49
C HIS A 199 7.49 -10.62 -2.82
N ILE A 200 7.77 -11.06 -1.58
CA ILE A 200 8.97 -10.65 -0.86
C ILE A 200 10.24 -11.14 -1.54
N LYS A 201 10.25 -12.38 -2.07
CA LYS A 201 11.37 -12.90 -2.86
C LYS A 201 11.62 -12.05 -4.11
N THR A 202 10.57 -11.66 -4.82
CA THR A 202 10.68 -10.80 -6.01
C THR A 202 11.27 -9.44 -5.66
N LEU A 203 10.83 -8.83 -4.55
CA LEU A 203 11.33 -7.53 -4.12
C LEU A 203 12.78 -7.58 -3.63
N ASN A 204 13.17 -8.69 -2.98
CA ASN A 204 14.52 -8.92 -2.48
C ASN A 204 15.52 -9.25 -3.61
N ASN A 205 15.05 -9.86 -4.69
CA ASN A 205 15.87 -10.21 -5.86
C ASN A 205 16.07 -9.04 -6.84
N ARG A 206 15.66 -7.81 -6.51
CA ARG A 206 15.89 -6.65 -7.37
C ARG A 206 17.36 -6.22 -7.35
N THR A 207 17.84 -5.78 -8.51
CA THR A 207 19.19 -5.21 -8.64
C THR A 207 19.15 -3.72 -8.36
N GLN A 208 19.99 -3.26 -7.43
CA GLN A 208 20.18 -1.83 -7.19
C GLN A 208 21.08 -1.23 -8.27
N LEU A 209 20.64 -0.13 -8.88
CA LEU A 209 21.44 0.66 -9.81
C LEU A 209 22.10 1.83 -9.09
N THR A 210 23.27 2.26 -9.58
CA THR A 210 23.81 3.58 -9.22
C THR A 210 22.94 4.68 -9.81
N VAL A 211 23.06 5.92 -9.29
CA VAL A 211 22.30 7.07 -9.82
C VAL A 211 22.59 7.26 -11.32
N SER A 212 23.85 7.18 -11.73
CA SER A 212 24.24 7.30 -13.14
C SER A 212 23.64 6.20 -14.03
N GLN A 213 23.64 4.94 -13.57
CA GLN A 213 23.00 3.84 -14.30
C GLN A 213 21.48 4.03 -14.41
N TYR A 214 20.85 4.54 -13.36
CA TYR A 214 19.42 4.87 -13.36
C TYR A 214 19.12 6.00 -14.36
N GLU A 215 19.91 7.06 -14.38
CA GLU A 215 19.74 8.17 -15.33
C GLU A 215 19.94 7.73 -16.78
N GLU A 216 20.94 6.88 -17.05
CA GLU A 216 21.13 6.27 -18.39
C GLU A 216 19.88 5.49 -18.80
N MET A 217 19.36 4.64 -17.90
CA MET A 217 18.15 3.86 -18.15
C MET A 217 16.92 4.75 -18.36
N PHE A 218 16.71 5.76 -17.51
CA PHE A 218 15.59 6.69 -17.57
C PHE A 218 15.56 7.46 -18.90
N ASN A 219 16.73 7.94 -19.34
CA ASN A 219 16.86 8.68 -20.59
C ASN A 219 16.85 7.78 -21.83
N SER A 220 16.89 6.44 -21.67
CA SER A 220 16.80 5.48 -22.77
C SER A 220 15.37 5.12 -23.20
N ALA A 221 14.35 5.73 -22.58
CA ALA A 221 12.95 5.49 -22.92
C ALA A 221 12.63 5.89 -24.38
N ALA A 222 11.70 5.16 -25.00
CA ALA A 222 11.26 5.45 -26.36
C ALA A 222 10.71 6.89 -26.44
N PRO A 223 11.21 7.73 -27.37
CA PRO A 223 10.70 9.09 -27.54
C PRO A 223 9.26 9.05 -28.08
N TYR A 224 8.45 10.04 -27.70
CA TYR A 224 7.14 10.24 -28.30
C TYR A 224 7.30 10.89 -29.68
N SER A 225 7.57 10.07 -30.69
CA SER A 225 7.98 10.53 -32.01
C SER A 225 7.61 9.53 -33.11
N PRO A 226 7.43 9.97 -34.37
CA PRO A 226 7.09 9.08 -35.48
C PRO A 226 8.24 8.14 -35.90
N GLN A 227 9.47 8.39 -35.43
CA GLN A 227 10.66 7.63 -35.83
C GLN A 227 10.69 6.20 -35.25
N ASP A 228 11.36 5.32 -35.98
CA ASP A 228 11.69 3.98 -35.49
C ASP A 228 12.63 4.06 -34.28
N PHE A 229 12.50 3.08 -33.38
CA PHE A 229 13.25 3.02 -32.12
C PHE A 229 13.66 1.58 -31.82
N VAL A 230 14.87 1.40 -31.30
CA VAL A 230 15.34 0.11 -30.76
C VAL A 230 15.67 0.31 -29.30
N SER A 231 15.08 -0.50 -28.43
CA SER A 231 15.29 -0.37 -26.99
C SER A 231 16.64 -0.95 -26.55
N SER A 232 17.18 -0.39 -25.47
CA SER A 232 18.40 -0.90 -24.85
C SER A 232 18.26 -2.36 -24.43
N GLN A 233 19.31 -3.16 -24.66
CA GLN A 233 19.39 -4.56 -24.22
C GLN A 233 19.90 -4.70 -22.77
N LYS A 234 20.34 -3.60 -22.14
CA LYS A 234 20.79 -3.58 -20.75
C LYS A 234 19.62 -3.66 -19.77
N ASN A 235 19.89 -4.12 -18.54
CA ASN A 235 18.95 -4.13 -17.41
C ASN A 235 17.61 -4.86 -17.69
N ARG A 236 17.62 -5.86 -18.57
CA ARG A 236 16.44 -6.70 -18.90
C ARG A 236 16.28 -7.92 -17.98
N SER A 237 17.22 -8.17 -17.09
CA SER A 237 17.20 -9.33 -16.19
C SER A 237 15.94 -9.36 -15.34
N GLY A 238 15.21 -10.48 -15.36
CA GLY A 238 13.99 -10.69 -14.59
C GLY A 238 12.71 -10.19 -15.24
N ALA A 239 12.77 -9.51 -16.40
CA ALA A 239 11.58 -9.21 -17.20
C ALA A 239 11.16 -10.46 -17.99
N ARG A 240 9.84 -10.72 -18.09
CA ARG A 240 9.30 -11.78 -18.95
C ARG A 240 9.04 -11.32 -20.38
N PHE A 241 8.71 -10.03 -20.52
CA PHE A 241 8.42 -9.37 -21.79
C PHE A 241 9.10 -8.00 -21.79
N VAL A 242 9.67 -7.63 -22.93
CA VAL A 242 10.33 -6.34 -23.14
C VAL A 242 9.85 -5.72 -24.44
N LEU A 243 9.68 -4.40 -24.47
CA LEU A 243 9.59 -3.68 -25.74
C LEU A 243 10.96 -3.81 -26.40
N ASP A 244 11.02 -4.40 -27.60
CA ASP A 244 12.28 -4.64 -28.31
C ASP A 244 12.54 -3.57 -29.39
N SER A 245 11.48 -3.16 -30.10
CA SER A 245 11.56 -2.05 -31.06
C SER A 245 10.20 -1.41 -31.34
N ILE A 246 10.23 -0.20 -31.89
CA ILE A 246 9.11 0.46 -32.55
C ILE A 246 9.48 0.60 -34.03
N LYS A 247 8.65 0.09 -34.94
CA LYS A 247 8.86 0.19 -36.39
C LYS A 247 7.60 0.64 -37.06
N SER A 248 7.65 1.72 -37.84
CA SER A 248 6.45 2.30 -38.48
C SER A 248 5.31 2.51 -37.46
N GLN A 249 5.65 2.98 -36.26
CA GLN A 249 4.74 3.16 -35.11
C GLN A 249 4.16 1.88 -34.48
N GLU A 250 4.53 0.69 -34.96
CA GLU A 250 4.15 -0.59 -34.34
C GLU A 250 5.13 -0.99 -33.23
N ARG A 251 4.59 -1.41 -32.08
CA ARG A 251 5.40 -1.85 -30.93
C ARG A 251 5.64 -3.35 -30.99
N ASN A 252 6.91 -3.74 -31.11
CA ASN A 252 7.34 -5.12 -31.16
C ASN A 252 7.84 -5.55 -29.78
N TYR A 253 7.17 -6.52 -29.17
CA TYR A 253 7.53 -7.08 -27.87
C TYR A 253 8.18 -8.45 -28.03
N ARG A 254 9.15 -8.76 -27.17
CA ARG A 254 9.85 -10.05 -27.12
C ARG A 254 9.73 -10.66 -25.74
N SER A 255 9.56 -11.98 -25.68
CA SER A 255 9.72 -12.75 -24.44
C SER A 255 11.17 -13.18 -24.28
N ILE A 256 11.71 -13.06 -23.06
CA ILE A 256 13.09 -13.39 -22.69
C ILE A 256 13.14 -14.26 -21.44
#